data_AF-A0A947ZCM1-F1
#
_entry.id   AF-A0A947ZCM1-F1
#
_cell.length_a   1.000
_cell.length_b   1.000
_cell.length_c   1.000
_cell.angle_alpha   90.00
_cell.angle_beta   90.00
_cell.angle_gamma   90.00
#
_symmetry.space_group_name_H-M   'P 1'
#
loop_
_entity.id
_entity.type
_entity.pdbx_description
1 polymer ?
#
loop_
_entity_poly.entity_id
_entity_poly.type
_entity_poly.pdbx_seq_one_letter_code
_entity_poly.pdbx_strand_id
1 'polypeptide(L)'
;MRILPVFFFITSLILTPACDDSGSDGPCGNGILEEGEECDGAQSISESCTDRGFYGGEIRCSSDCTIDLSPCEETGLCGDGTVQSEQGEYCDGTNLNEKTCLSLGYPGGGTLVCTNACAFDFSGCSNTECGDSVIEGEEECDGYNLGGQTCLDFGYYGGHIVCTDNCTVDWQDCTTYGYCGDGSKQSVFEECDGDDFITTTCEDFGYYEGALVCNEDCTADWSDCVASGYCGDTIVQDGFETCDGTNLNGFDCVSLGYVDGGTLGCRNDCRFDQSGCAGSCGDGILQYPGEECEGDNLRGLDCESFGMQNGVLACSLQCELVLDYCVAN
;
A
#
# COMPACT_ATOMS: atom_id res chain seq x y z
N MET A 1 11.60 70.53 -31.99
CA MET A 1 12.95 70.91 -31.52
C MET A 1 13.91 69.97 -32.23
N ARG A 2 14.40 70.39 -33.39
CA ARG A 2 15.69 71.06 -33.59
C ARG A 2 16.87 70.08 -33.69
N ILE A 3 17.37 69.97 -34.92
CA ILE A 3 18.80 70.09 -35.31
C ILE A 3 19.63 68.78 -35.32
N LEU A 4 19.81 68.27 -36.56
CA LEU A 4 20.97 67.59 -37.19
C LEU A 4 22.37 68.17 -36.77
N PRO A 5 23.53 67.79 -37.36
CA PRO A 5 24.12 66.51 -37.75
C PRO A 5 25.63 66.44 -37.33
N VAL A 6 26.35 65.36 -37.62
CA VAL A 6 27.79 65.46 -37.96
C VAL A 6 28.10 64.55 -39.14
N PHE A 7 28.49 65.20 -40.24
CA PHE A 7 29.13 64.66 -41.43
C PHE A 7 30.64 64.53 -41.19
N PHE A 8 31.29 63.47 -41.70
CA PHE A 8 32.58 63.52 -42.46
C PHE A 8 32.95 62.08 -42.91
N PHE A 9 32.79 61.69 -44.18
CA PHE A 9 33.63 61.87 -45.38
C PHE A 9 34.69 60.75 -45.61
N ILE A 10 34.51 60.04 -46.75
CA ILE A 10 35.49 59.34 -47.62
C ILE A 10 36.10 58.05 -47.03
N THR A 11 35.89 56.87 -47.62
CA THR A 11 36.50 56.45 -48.89
C THR A 11 35.64 55.48 -49.70
N SER A 12 35.45 55.82 -50.97
CA SER A 12 35.12 54.88 -52.03
C SER A 12 36.24 53.84 -52.15
N LEU A 13 35.98 52.60 -51.73
CA LEU A 13 36.75 51.44 -52.13
C LEU A 13 35.78 50.42 -52.74
N ILE A 14 35.90 50.28 -54.05
CA ILE A 14 35.17 49.32 -54.88
C ILE A 14 35.59 47.92 -54.44
N LEU A 15 34.68 47.15 -53.87
CA LEU A 15 34.71 45.69 -53.87
C LEU A 15 33.32 45.16 -54.20
N THR A 16 33.09 44.93 -55.49
CA THR A 16 32.37 43.73 -55.94
C THR A 16 33.41 42.89 -56.69
N PRO A 17 33.45 41.58 -56.44
CA PRO A 17 32.50 40.66 -57.11
C PRO A 17 31.69 39.88 -56.06
N ALA A 18 30.39 39.71 -56.29
CA ALA A 18 29.84 38.44 -56.77
C ALA A 18 30.22 37.25 -55.88
N CYS A 19 29.35 36.93 -54.92
CA CYS A 19 28.79 35.58 -54.90
C CYS A 19 27.45 35.73 -55.62
N ASP A 20 27.50 35.69 -56.95
CA ASP A 20 26.39 35.10 -57.68
C ASP A 20 26.43 33.65 -57.21
N ASP A 21 25.63 33.32 -56.21
CA ASP A 21 25.40 31.92 -55.83
C ASP A 21 24.45 31.28 -56.85
N SER A 22 24.70 31.57 -58.13
CA SER A 22 24.63 30.59 -59.18
C SER A 22 25.74 29.57 -58.91
N GLY A 23 25.62 28.82 -57.81
CA GLY A 23 26.26 27.53 -57.68
C GLY A 23 25.81 26.74 -58.89
N SER A 24 26.67 26.69 -59.90
CA SER A 24 26.67 25.56 -60.78
C SER A 24 26.98 24.38 -59.87
N ASP A 25 25.96 23.65 -59.42
CA ASP A 25 26.11 22.22 -59.22
C ASP A 25 26.86 21.75 -60.47
N GLY A 26 28.15 21.43 -60.34
CA GLY A 26 28.89 20.90 -61.45
C GLY A 26 28.19 19.64 -61.93
N PRO A 27 28.35 19.26 -63.21
CA PRO A 27 27.75 18.03 -63.67
C PRO A 27 28.32 16.87 -62.85
N CYS A 28 27.44 16.10 -62.22
CA CYS A 28 27.81 14.89 -61.51
C CYS A 28 28.73 14.00 -62.36
N GLY A 29 29.82 13.51 -61.77
CA GLY A 29 30.81 12.67 -62.46
C GLY A 29 31.95 13.47 -63.09
N ASN A 30 32.22 14.68 -62.59
CA ASN A 30 33.31 15.54 -63.04
C ASN A 30 34.66 15.26 -62.33
N GLY A 31 34.65 14.37 -61.34
CA GLY A 31 35.79 13.93 -60.54
C GLY A 31 36.09 14.84 -59.34
N ILE A 32 35.21 15.76 -58.98
CA ILE A 32 35.36 16.69 -57.85
C ILE A 32 34.10 16.59 -56.99
N LEU A 33 34.23 16.22 -55.72
CA LEU A 33 33.10 16.23 -54.78
C LEU A 33 32.74 17.69 -54.42
N GLU A 34 31.55 18.12 -54.84
CA GLU A 34 31.04 19.48 -54.62
C GLU A 34 30.01 19.55 -53.48
N GLU A 35 29.68 20.78 -53.04
CA GLU A 35 28.70 20.98 -51.97
C GLU A 35 27.29 20.59 -52.45
N GLY A 36 26.73 19.51 -51.89
CA GLY A 36 25.42 18.97 -52.30
C GLY A 36 25.48 17.58 -52.94
N GLU A 37 26.67 17.10 -53.29
CA GLU A 37 26.89 15.75 -53.79
C GLU A 37 27.25 14.78 -52.63
N GLU A 38 26.70 13.56 -52.64
CA GLU A 38 27.12 12.50 -51.71
C GLU A 38 28.35 11.74 -52.23
N CYS A 39 28.56 11.74 -53.55
CA CYS A 39 29.67 11.14 -54.27
C CYS A 39 29.83 11.83 -55.63
N ASP A 40 31.00 11.78 -56.27
CA ASP A 40 31.17 12.19 -57.68
C ASP A 40 31.89 11.07 -58.46
N GLY A 41 31.11 10.29 -59.21
CA GLY A 41 31.60 9.19 -60.03
C GLY A 41 32.28 8.09 -59.20
N ALA A 42 33.60 7.93 -59.34
CA ALA A 42 34.41 6.99 -58.55
C ALA A 42 35.22 7.68 -57.44
N GLN A 43 35.17 9.01 -57.35
CA GLN A 43 35.76 9.78 -56.26
C GLN A 43 34.78 9.83 -55.08
N SER A 44 35.36 9.78 -53.87
CA SER A 44 34.68 9.89 -52.56
C SER A 44 33.56 8.88 -52.29
N ILE A 45 33.94 7.60 -52.22
CA ILE A 45 33.24 6.64 -51.37
C ILE A 45 34.30 6.00 -50.47
N SER A 46 34.45 6.52 -49.25
CA SER A 46 35.45 6.04 -48.28
C SER A 46 34.98 4.81 -47.51
N GLU A 47 33.68 4.53 -47.55
CA GLU A 47 33.05 3.41 -46.86
C GLU A 47 32.74 2.30 -47.87
N SER A 48 32.87 1.06 -47.43
CA SER A 48 32.42 -0.11 -48.16
C SER A 48 31.01 -0.51 -47.73
N CYS A 49 30.34 -1.37 -48.51
CA CYS A 49 29.08 -1.98 -48.05
C CYS A 49 29.27 -2.71 -46.70
N THR A 50 30.43 -3.33 -46.48
CA THR A 50 30.78 -3.98 -45.21
C THR A 50 30.94 -3.01 -44.04
N ASP A 51 31.42 -1.78 -44.28
CA ASP A 51 31.48 -0.75 -43.23
C ASP A 51 30.07 -0.30 -42.80
N ARG A 52 29.08 -0.52 -43.66
CA ARG A 52 27.66 -0.22 -43.42
C ARG A 52 26.85 -1.41 -42.92
N GLY A 53 27.50 -2.54 -42.65
CA GLY A 53 26.87 -3.74 -42.08
C GLY A 53 26.32 -4.74 -43.08
N PHE A 54 26.41 -4.47 -44.38
CA PHE A 54 26.08 -5.47 -45.42
C PHE A 54 27.17 -6.52 -45.54
N TYR A 55 26.82 -7.72 -46.03
CA TYR A 55 27.80 -8.80 -46.18
C TYR A 55 28.79 -8.59 -47.32
N GLY A 56 28.44 -7.78 -48.32
CA GLY A 56 29.31 -7.46 -49.44
C GLY A 56 28.68 -6.46 -50.43
N GLY A 57 29.14 -6.53 -51.68
CA GLY A 57 28.70 -5.62 -52.75
C GLY A 57 29.65 -4.44 -52.95
N GLU A 58 29.30 -3.60 -53.92
CA GLU A 58 30.03 -2.37 -54.23
C GLU A 58 29.05 -1.18 -54.18
N ILE A 59 29.43 -0.12 -53.48
CA ILE A 59 28.67 1.13 -53.46
C ILE A 59 28.86 1.82 -54.82
N ARG A 60 27.76 2.27 -55.43
CA ARG A 60 27.79 2.99 -56.70
C ARG A 60 27.38 4.44 -56.51
N CYS A 61 27.95 5.33 -57.33
CA CYS A 61 27.47 6.69 -57.46
C CYS A 61 26.48 6.77 -58.64
N SER A 62 25.27 7.20 -58.36
CA SER A 62 24.24 7.44 -59.38
C SER A 62 24.55 8.69 -60.21
N SER A 63 23.88 8.84 -61.37
CA SER A 63 24.08 10.00 -62.25
C SER A 63 23.59 11.33 -61.70
N ASP A 64 22.90 11.30 -60.54
CA ASP A 64 22.45 12.44 -59.77
C ASP A 64 23.30 12.68 -58.50
N CYS A 65 24.47 12.03 -58.41
CA CYS A 65 25.42 12.15 -57.32
C CYS A 65 24.87 11.74 -55.95
N THR A 66 23.91 10.81 -55.97
CA THR A 66 23.43 10.07 -54.80
C THR A 66 24.11 8.71 -54.68
N ILE A 67 24.27 8.23 -53.45
CA ILE A 67 24.80 6.89 -53.19
C ILE A 67 23.72 5.84 -53.50
N ASP A 68 24.04 4.88 -54.37
CA ASP A 68 23.23 3.69 -54.66
C ASP A 68 23.77 2.48 -53.88
N LEU A 69 22.95 2.02 -52.93
CA LEU A 69 23.21 0.83 -52.11
C LEU A 69 22.53 -0.43 -52.62
N SER A 70 21.79 -0.39 -53.74
CA SER A 70 21.10 -1.57 -54.29
C SER A 70 22.04 -2.78 -54.46
N PRO A 71 23.32 -2.63 -54.88
CA PRO A 71 24.24 -3.77 -54.93
C PRO A 71 24.70 -4.28 -53.56
N CYS A 72 24.67 -3.45 -52.52
CA CYS A 72 24.92 -3.89 -51.14
C CYS A 72 23.72 -4.69 -50.61
N GLU A 73 22.50 -4.18 -50.83
CA GLU A 73 21.24 -4.81 -50.41
C GLU A 73 21.05 -6.21 -51.03
N GLU A 74 21.54 -6.43 -52.25
CA GLU A 74 21.52 -7.76 -52.89
C GLU A 74 22.31 -8.82 -52.11
N THR A 75 23.31 -8.41 -51.32
CA THR A 75 24.08 -9.33 -50.47
C THR A 75 23.45 -9.59 -49.10
N GLY A 76 22.48 -8.76 -48.70
CA GLY A 76 21.82 -8.81 -47.40
C GLY A 76 22.61 -8.19 -46.25
N LEU A 77 21.92 -8.05 -45.12
CA LEU A 77 22.52 -7.72 -43.83
C LEU A 77 21.76 -8.40 -42.70
N CYS A 78 22.41 -8.54 -41.54
CA CYS A 78 21.72 -8.97 -40.34
C CYS A 78 20.69 -7.92 -39.88
N GLY A 79 19.44 -8.36 -39.74
CA GLY A 79 18.30 -7.54 -39.35
C GLY A 79 17.41 -7.10 -40.53
N ASP A 80 17.57 -7.69 -41.72
CA ASP A 80 16.73 -7.39 -42.89
C ASP A 80 15.48 -8.29 -43.02
N GLY A 81 15.31 -9.22 -42.08
CA GLY A 81 14.17 -10.14 -41.98
C GLY A 81 14.31 -11.41 -42.81
N THR A 82 15.36 -11.53 -43.64
CA THR A 82 15.70 -12.74 -44.38
C THR A 82 16.85 -13.46 -43.68
N VAL A 83 17.01 -14.77 -43.86
CA VAL A 83 18.17 -15.48 -43.29
C VAL A 83 19.16 -15.82 -44.40
N GLN A 84 20.31 -15.18 -44.40
CA GLN A 84 21.38 -15.32 -45.38
C GLN A 84 22.37 -16.40 -44.90
N SER A 85 21.93 -17.66 -44.96
CA SER A 85 22.73 -18.80 -44.45
C SER A 85 24.13 -18.91 -45.07
N GLU A 86 24.29 -18.52 -46.35
CA GLU A 86 25.58 -18.49 -47.03
C GLU A 86 26.56 -17.48 -46.43
N GLN A 87 26.05 -16.45 -45.75
CA GLN A 87 26.84 -15.41 -45.06
C GLN A 87 27.04 -15.70 -43.56
N GLY A 88 26.54 -16.85 -43.08
CA GLY A 88 26.72 -17.30 -41.70
C GLY A 88 25.63 -16.86 -40.74
N GLU A 89 24.49 -16.35 -41.23
CA GLU A 89 23.33 -16.12 -40.39
C GLU A 89 22.63 -17.41 -40.01
N TYR A 90 22.29 -17.53 -38.73
CA TYR A 90 21.46 -18.63 -38.23
C TYR A 90 19.99 -18.23 -38.12
N CYS A 91 19.73 -16.94 -37.96
CA CYS A 91 18.43 -16.31 -37.79
C CYS A 91 18.53 -14.83 -38.16
N ASP A 92 17.40 -14.15 -38.32
CA ASP A 92 17.32 -12.70 -38.52
C ASP A 92 16.09 -12.13 -37.82
N GLY A 93 16.30 -11.29 -36.80
CA GLY A 93 15.22 -10.70 -36.02
C GLY A 93 14.27 -11.77 -35.46
N THR A 94 13.02 -11.78 -35.93
CA THR A 94 12.01 -12.80 -35.54
C THR A 94 12.05 -14.07 -36.40
N ASN A 95 12.78 -14.06 -37.52
CA ASN A 95 12.97 -15.21 -38.38
C ASN A 95 14.04 -16.14 -37.79
N LEU A 96 13.63 -17.10 -36.98
CA LEU A 96 14.53 -18.07 -36.33
C LEU A 96 14.90 -19.27 -37.23
N ASN A 97 14.66 -19.17 -38.55
CA ASN A 97 14.91 -20.26 -39.50
C ASN A 97 14.27 -21.60 -39.07
N GLU A 98 13.02 -21.51 -38.61
CA GLU A 98 12.23 -22.64 -38.07
C GLU A 98 12.87 -23.37 -36.87
N LYS A 99 13.87 -22.77 -36.21
CA LYS A 99 14.48 -23.33 -35.01
C LYS A 99 13.76 -22.90 -33.75
N THR A 100 13.69 -23.85 -32.83
CA THR A 100 13.26 -23.69 -31.44
C THR A 100 14.34 -24.27 -30.53
N CYS A 101 14.32 -23.93 -29.23
CA CYS A 101 15.19 -24.55 -28.23
C CYS A 101 15.09 -26.10 -28.28
N LEU A 102 13.87 -26.65 -28.38
CA LEU A 102 13.62 -28.09 -28.54
C LEU A 102 14.35 -28.68 -29.75
N SER A 103 14.26 -28.02 -30.91
CA SER A 103 14.90 -28.50 -32.14
C SER A 103 16.43 -28.46 -32.09
N LEU A 104 16.99 -27.66 -31.18
CA LEU A 104 18.43 -27.45 -30.97
C LEU A 104 18.99 -28.26 -29.80
N GLY A 105 18.19 -29.15 -29.20
CA GLY A 105 18.64 -30.11 -28.19
C GLY A 105 18.48 -29.66 -26.74
N TYR A 106 17.66 -28.63 -26.50
CA TYR A 106 17.26 -28.19 -25.16
C TYR A 106 15.91 -28.82 -24.80
N PRO A 107 15.88 -29.93 -24.05
CA PRO A 107 14.66 -30.70 -23.81
C PRO A 107 13.61 -29.92 -23.01
N GLY A 108 14.03 -28.95 -22.20
CA GLY A 108 13.14 -28.04 -21.48
C GLY A 108 12.47 -26.99 -22.34
N GLY A 109 12.81 -26.90 -23.63
CA GLY A 109 12.28 -25.86 -24.51
C GLY A 109 12.71 -24.46 -24.11
N GLY A 110 11.77 -23.52 -24.07
CA GLY A 110 12.02 -22.10 -23.80
C GLY A 110 11.94 -21.19 -25.03
N THR A 111 12.35 -19.94 -24.86
CA THR A 111 12.30 -18.90 -25.91
C THR A 111 13.67 -18.74 -26.55
N LEU A 112 13.78 -19.13 -27.82
CA LEU A 112 14.96 -18.87 -28.64
C LEU A 112 14.83 -17.46 -29.24
N VAL A 113 15.87 -16.64 -29.16
CA VAL A 113 15.89 -15.31 -29.78
C VAL A 113 17.10 -15.14 -30.68
N CYS A 114 16.99 -14.21 -31.64
CA CYS A 114 18.07 -13.85 -32.53
C CYS A 114 18.81 -12.60 -32.01
N THR A 115 20.13 -12.66 -31.96
CA THR A 115 20.95 -11.50 -31.60
C THR A 115 21.13 -10.55 -32.79
N ASN A 116 21.59 -9.32 -32.54
CA ASN A 116 21.98 -8.36 -33.60
C ASN A 116 23.18 -8.82 -34.45
N ALA A 117 23.79 -9.96 -34.11
CA ALA A 117 24.84 -10.60 -34.90
C ALA A 117 24.31 -11.83 -35.67
N CYS A 118 22.98 -12.00 -35.76
CA CYS A 118 22.31 -13.10 -36.46
C CYS A 118 22.73 -14.49 -35.98
N ALA A 119 23.14 -14.55 -34.71
CA ALA A 119 23.38 -15.77 -33.96
C ALA A 119 22.22 -16.03 -33.00
N PHE A 120 21.95 -17.31 -32.75
CA PHE A 120 21.02 -17.73 -31.71
C PHE A 120 21.53 -17.35 -30.33
N ASP A 121 20.64 -16.78 -29.51
CA ASP A 121 20.83 -16.63 -28.08
C ASP A 121 20.07 -17.75 -27.36
N PHE A 122 20.84 -18.61 -26.68
CA PHE A 122 20.34 -19.76 -25.94
C PHE A 122 20.01 -19.45 -24.48
N SER A 123 20.18 -18.20 -24.02
CA SER A 123 19.92 -17.81 -22.62
C SER A 123 18.47 -18.04 -22.19
N GLY A 124 17.53 -18.02 -23.14
CA GLY A 124 16.12 -18.36 -22.91
C GLY A 124 15.76 -19.83 -23.09
N CYS A 125 16.74 -20.72 -23.37
CA CYS A 125 16.51 -22.15 -23.54
C CYS A 125 16.82 -22.93 -22.26
N SER A 126 15.94 -23.86 -21.88
CA SER A 126 16.10 -24.71 -20.68
C SER A 126 16.62 -26.11 -21.02
N ASN A 127 17.54 -26.62 -20.21
CA ASN A 127 18.04 -28.00 -20.31
C ASN A 127 17.22 -29.00 -19.48
N THR A 128 16.24 -28.54 -18.70
CA THR A 128 15.45 -29.39 -17.80
C THR A 128 14.04 -29.56 -18.34
N GLU A 129 13.58 -30.80 -18.49
CA GLU A 129 12.27 -31.14 -19.06
C GLU A 129 11.16 -30.91 -18.04
N CYS A 130 10.37 -29.86 -18.23
CA CYS A 130 9.22 -29.59 -17.37
C CYS A 130 8.05 -30.54 -17.68
N GLY A 131 7.48 -31.14 -16.64
CA GLY A 131 6.28 -31.98 -16.69
C GLY A 131 6.55 -33.48 -16.55
N ASP A 132 7.72 -33.88 -16.08
CA ASP A 132 8.11 -35.29 -15.87
C ASP A 132 7.75 -35.82 -14.46
N SER A 133 7.11 -34.97 -13.66
CA SER A 133 6.70 -35.17 -12.26
C SER A 133 7.86 -35.20 -11.24
N VAL A 134 9.08 -34.85 -11.63
CA VAL A 134 10.26 -34.81 -10.77
C VAL A 134 10.83 -33.40 -10.77
N ILE A 135 10.82 -32.74 -9.61
CA ILE A 135 11.49 -31.44 -9.47
C ILE A 135 13.01 -31.67 -9.53
N GLU A 136 13.66 -31.18 -10.58
CA GLU A 136 15.10 -31.28 -10.75
C GLU A 136 15.76 -30.03 -11.38
N GLY A 137 17.08 -29.91 -11.23
CA GLY A 137 17.82 -28.78 -11.79
C GLY A 137 17.36 -27.41 -11.26
N GLU A 138 16.77 -26.61 -12.14
CA GLU A 138 16.32 -25.22 -11.90
C GLU A 138 14.79 -25.10 -11.73
N GLU A 139 14.07 -26.22 -11.67
CA GLU A 139 12.61 -26.22 -11.50
C GLU A 139 12.19 -25.82 -10.09
N GLU A 140 11.20 -24.93 -10.00
CA GLU A 140 10.56 -24.59 -8.72
C GLU A 140 9.43 -25.57 -8.37
N CYS A 141 8.86 -26.19 -9.40
CA CYS A 141 7.79 -27.19 -9.35
C CYS A 141 7.82 -28.00 -10.66
N ASP A 142 7.14 -29.15 -10.71
CA ASP A 142 6.92 -29.91 -11.95
C ASP A 142 5.47 -30.40 -12.01
N GLY A 143 4.67 -29.80 -12.90
CA GLY A 143 3.26 -30.16 -13.08
C GLY A 143 2.46 -30.06 -11.77
N TYR A 144 2.10 -31.20 -11.18
CA TYR A 144 1.41 -31.24 -9.87
C TYR A 144 2.36 -31.44 -8.68
N ASN A 145 3.63 -31.70 -8.94
CA ASN A 145 4.66 -31.78 -7.93
C ASN A 145 5.10 -30.35 -7.56
N LEU A 146 4.49 -29.80 -6.52
CA LEU A 146 4.78 -28.43 -6.04
C LEU A 146 5.90 -28.40 -4.98
N GLY A 147 6.57 -29.53 -4.71
CA GLY A 147 7.62 -29.60 -3.70
C GLY A 147 7.12 -29.41 -2.27
N GLY A 148 5.82 -29.60 -2.04
CA GLY A 148 5.18 -29.36 -0.74
C GLY A 148 4.86 -27.90 -0.45
N GLN A 149 5.12 -26.98 -1.39
CA GLN A 149 4.79 -25.58 -1.26
C GLN A 149 3.27 -25.37 -1.26
N THR A 150 2.84 -24.38 -0.50
CA THR A 150 1.45 -23.95 -0.37
C THR A 150 1.40 -22.42 -0.37
N CYS A 151 0.23 -21.86 -0.67
CA CYS A 151 0.03 -20.41 -0.62
C CYS A 151 0.34 -19.82 0.78
N LEU A 152 0.18 -20.62 1.84
CA LEU A 152 0.51 -20.22 3.21
C LEU A 152 2.00 -19.96 3.42
N ASP A 153 2.88 -20.63 2.67
CA ASP A 153 4.33 -20.42 2.78
C ASP A 153 4.74 -19.01 2.33
N PHE A 154 3.86 -18.30 1.61
CA PHE A 154 4.06 -16.95 1.08
C PHE A 154 3.11 -15.91 1.68
N GLY A 155 2.46 -16.24 2.81
CA GLY A 155 1.62 -15.30 3.56
C GLY A 155 0.18 -15.17 3.05
N TYR A 156 -0.21 -15.97 2.06
CA TYR A 156 -1.60 -16.04 1.62
C TYR A 156 -2.40 -17.04 2.45
N TYR A 157 -3.66 -16.74 2.69
CA TYR A 157 -4.51 -17.56 3.56
C TYR A 157 -5.28 -18.66 2.85
N GLY A 158 -5.17 -18.72 1.52
CA GLY A 158 -5.74 -19.80 0.73
C GLY A 158 -5.39 -19.68 -0.73
N GLY A 159 -6.23 -20.28 -1.56
CA GLY A 159 -5.94 -20.46 -2.98
C GLY A 159 -5.11 -21.71 -3.21
N HIS A 160 -4.56 -21.82 -4.41
CA HIS A 160 -3.70 -22.93 -4.77
C HIS A 160 -2.56 -22.43 -5.64
N ILE A 161 -1.44 -23.13 -5.56
CA ILE A 161 -0.30 -22.88 -6.41
C ILE A 161 -0.48 -23.67 -7.71
N VAL A 162 -0.15 -23.06 -8.84
CA VAL A 162 -0.08 -23.74 -10.13
C VAL A 162 1.36 -23.76 -10.61
N CYS A 163 1.81 -24.90 -11.11
CA CYS A 163 3.08 -24.96 -11.83
C CYS A 163 2.86 -24.59 -13.29
N THR A 164 3.62 -23.63 -13.80
CA THR A 164 3.54 -23.25 -15.22
C THR A 164 4.21 -24.28 -16.12
N ASP A 165 3.97 -24.20 -17.42
CA ASP A 165 4.67 -25.03 -18.43
C ASP A 165 6.19 -24.80 -18.49
N ASN A 166 6.70 -23.77 -17.81
CA ASN A 166 8.14 -23.49 -17.66
C ASN A 166 8.68 -23.89 -16.28
N CYS A 167 7.91 -24.66 -15.49
CA CYS A 167 8.30 -25.14 -14.17
C CYS A 167 8.65 -24.05 -13.15
N THR A 168 8.06 -22.87 -13.35
CA THR A 168 8.00 -21.80 -12.35
C THR A 168 6.69 -21.85 -11.63
N VAL A 169 6.68 -21.40 -10.39
CA VAL A 169 5.46 -21.30 -9.62
C VAL A 169 4.64 -20.08 -10.02
N ASP A 170 3.35 -20.26 -10.31
CA ASP A 170 2.36 -19.19 -10.43
C ASP A 170 1.58 -19.02 -9.11
N TRP A 171 1.67 -17.81 -8.56
CA TRP A 171 1.06 -17.41 -7.29
C TRP A 171 -0.28 -16.69 -7.47
N GLN A 172 -0.72 -16.41 -8.70
CA GLN A 172 -1.94 -15.63 -8.93
C GLN A 172 -3.16 -16.26 -8.25
N ASP A 173 -3.25 -17.59 -8.27
CA ASP A 173 -4.36 -18.31 -7.67
C ASP A 173 -4.33 -18.34 -6.14
N CYS A 174 -3.19 -17.99 -5.50
CA CYS A 174 -3.09 -17.79 -4.05
C CYS A 174 -3.83 -16.53 -3.58
N THR A 175 -3.98 -15.52 -4.45
CA THR A 175 -4.67 -14.26 -4.10
C THR A 175 -6.19 -14.43 -3.92
N THR A 176 -6.74 -15.61 -4.23
CA THR A 176 -8.19 -15.89 -4.16
C THR A 176 -8.78 -15.75 -2.74
N TYR A 177 -7.96 -15.93 -1.69
CA TYR A 177 -8.42 -15.91 -0.29
C TYR A 177 -7.66 -14.91 0.60
N GLY A 178 -7.01 -13.91 -0.01
CA GLY A 178 -6.37 -12.79 0.70
C GLY A 178 -5.01 -13.10 1.35
N TYR A 179 -4.40 -12.06 1.92
CA TYR A 179 -3.16 -12.07 2.70
C TYR A 179 -3.15 -10.91 3.70
N CYS A 180 -2.27 -10.98 4.70
CA CYS A 180 -2.15 -9.90 5.69
C CYS A 180 -1.80 -8.55 5.04
N GLY A 181 -2.65 -7.54 5.24
CA GLY A 181 -2.41 -6.18 4.73
C GLY A 181 -3.00 -5.94 3.34
N ASP A 182 -3.96 -6.77 2.92
CA ASP A 182 -4.72 -6.59 1.68
C ASP A 182 -5.90 -5.62 1.81
N GLY A 183 -6.12 -5.10 3.02
CA GLY A 183 -7.14 -4.13 3.36
C GLY A 183 -8.51 -4.75 3.62
N SER A 184 -8.60 -6.06 3.88
CA SER A 184 -9.86 -6.74 4.17
C SER A 184 -9.71 -7.83 5.22
N LYS A 185 -10.15 -7.58 6.47
CA LYS A 185 -10.06 -8.60 7.54
C LYS A 185 -10.78 -9.92 7.21
N GLN A 186 -10.03 -11.01 7.06
CA GLN A 186 -10.53 -12.37 6.86
C GLN A 186 -10.56 -13.16 8.17
N SER A 187 -11.71 -13.14 8.86
CA SER A 187 -11.87 -13.54 10.27
C SER A 187 -11.47 -14.99 10.66
N VAL A 188 -11.18 -15.87 9.69
CA VAL A 188 -10.72 -17.25 9.96
C VAL A 188 -9.19 -17.33 9.97
N PHE A 189 -8.51 -16.36 9.35
CA PHE A 189 -7.10 -16.46 9.03
C PHE A 189 -6.26 -15.33 9.64
N GLU A 190 -6.89 -14.21 9.98
CA GLU A 190 -6.25 -13.06 10.61
C GLU A 190 -7.13 -12.40 11.69
N GLU A 191 -6.49 -11.78 12.68
CA GLU A 191 -7.17 -11.04 13.76
C GLU A 191 -7.51 -9.60 13.35
N CYS A 192 -6.78 -9.04 12.39
CA CYS A 192 -6.87 -7.68 11.87
C CYS A 192 -6.24 -7.58 10.48
N ASP A 193 -6.53 -6.50 9.74
CA ASP A 193 -5.79 -6.10 8.54
C ASP A 193 -5.53 -4.59 8.57
N GLY A 194 -4.29 -4.18 8.83
CA GLY A 194 -3.96 -2.77 9.04
C GLY A 194 -4.74 -2.15 10.20
N ASP A 195 -5.62 -1.18 9.93
CA ASP A 195 -6.50 -0.60 10.95
C ASP A 195 -7.87 -1.32 11.04
N ASP A 196 -8.12 -2.34 10.19
CA ASP A 196 -9.37 -3.09 10.15
C ASP A 196 -9.40 -4.21 11.19
N PHE A 197 -9.94 -3.88 12.36
CA PHE A 197 -10.28 -4.83 13.41
C PHE A 197 -11.75 -5.29 13.35
N ILE A 198 -12.50 -4.88 12.31
CA ILE A 198 -13.98 -4.93 12.19
C ILE A 198 -14.68 -4.14 13.31
N THR A 199 -14.80 -4.74 14.49
CA THR A 199 -15.41 -4.13 15.68
C THR A 199 -14.59 -4.41 16.93
N THR A 200 -13.49 -5.14 16.81
CA THR A 200 -12.66 -5.49 17.96
C THR A 200 -11.96 -4.26 18.47
N THR A 201 -12.15 -4.00 19.75
CA THR A 201 -11.56 -2.88 20.49
C THR A 201 -10.85 -3.41 21.74
N CYS A 202 -10.02 -2.58 22.37
CA CYS A 202 -9.44 -2.90 23.67
C CYS A 202 -10.56 -3.18 24.70
N GLU A 203 -11.68 -2.46 24.59
CA GLU A 203 -12.88 -2.56 25.43
C GLU A 203 -13.58 -3.90 25.38
N ASP A 204 -13.59 -4.57 24.21
CA ASP A 204 -14.18 -5.91 24.08
C ASP A 204 -13.45 -6.98 24.92
N PHE A 205 -12.21 -6.70 25.32
CA PHE A 205 -11.34 -7.57 26.11
C PHE A 205 -11.12 -7.06 27.55
N GLY A 206 -11.88 -6.05 27.96
CA GLY A 206 -11.93 -5.54 29.34
C GLY A 206 -10.95 -4.42 29.67
N TYR A 207 -10.24 -3.87 28.68
CA TYR A 207 -9.44 -2.65 28.83
C TYR A 207 -10.34 -1.41 28.63
N TYR A 208 -10.03 -0.24 29.21
CA TYR A 208 -10.91 0.93 29.09
C TYR A 208 -10.57 1.89 27.94
N GLU A 209 -9.32 1.93 27.52
CA GLU A 209 -8.84 2.78 26.42
C GLU A 209 -7.55 2.19 25.82
N GLY A 210 -7.13 2.76 24.70
CA GLY A 210 -5.94 2.34 23.97
C GLY A 210 -6.22 2.17 22.48
N ALA A 211 -5.16 2.03 21.70
CA ALA A 211 -5.26 1.72 20.28
C ALA A 211 -4.80 0.28 20.08
N LEU A 212 -5.59 -0.51 19.34
CA LEU A 212 -5.10 -1.78 18.82
C LEU A 212 -4.23 -1.49 17.60
N VAL A 213 -3.07 -2.12 17.55
CA VAL A 213 -2.17 -2.07 16.41
C VAL A 213 -2.14 -3.44 15.77
N CYS A 214 -2.28 -3.49 14.45
CA CYS A 214 -2.18 -4.75 13.73
C CYS A 214 -0.72 -4.97 13.38
N ASN A 215 -0.16 -6.10 13.83
CA ASN A 215 1.21 -6.48 13.50
C ASN A 215 1.32 -6.88 12.03
N GLU A 216 2.55 -6.95 11.51
CA GLU A 216 2.82 -7.40 10.14
C GLU A 216 2.42 -8.86 9.87
N ASP A 217 2.18 -9.65 10.92
CA ASP A 217 1.66 -11.01 10.85
C ASP A 217 0.13 -11.08 11.08
N CYS A 218 -0.55 -9.92 11.09
CA CYS A 218 -1.97 -9.77 11.31
C CYS A 218 -2.50 -10.38 12.62
N THR A 219 -1.62 -10.43 13.62
CA THR A 219 -2.00 -10.57 15.03
C THR A 219 -2.27 -9.20 15.64
N ALA A 220 -3.21 -9.14 16.58
CA ALA A 220 -3.45 -7.91 17.32
C ALA A 220 -2.34 -7.68 18.36
N ASP A 221 -1.71 -6.51 18.33
CA ASP A 221 -0.88 -6.01 19.43
C ASP A 221 -1.76 -5.31 20.47
N TRP A 222 -1.71 -5.85 21.68
CA TRP A 222 -2.46 -5.39 22.84
C TRP A 222 -1.61 -4.49 23.76
N SER A 223 -0.35 -4.23 23.42
CA SER A 223 0.58 -3.49 24.29
C SER A 223 0.19 -2.02 24.49
N ASP A 224 -0.53 -1.45 23.53
CA ASP A 224 -1.07 -0.09 23.56
C ASP A 224 -2.50 -0.02 24.15
N CYS A 225 -3.12 -1.17 24.45
CA CYS A 225 -4.28 -1.18 25.33
C CYS A 225 -3.83 -0.79 26.74
N VAL A 226 -4.46 0.24 27.32
CA VAL A 226 -4.05 0.79 28.60
C VAL A 226 -4.36 -0.21 29.71
N ALA A 227 -3.33 -0.95 30.13
CA ALA A 227 -3.40 -1.92 31.23
C ALA A 227 -3.62 -1.27 32.61
N SER A 228 -3.59 0.06 32.71
CA SER A 228 -3.84 0.81 33.95
C SER A 228 -5.33 1.13 34.05
N GLY A 229 -6.13 0.13 34.40
CA GLY A 229 -7.58 0.22 34.52
C GLY A 229 -8.25 -0.99 33.87
N TYR A 230 -8.59 -2.01 34.65
CA TYR A 230 -9.36 -3.16 34.19
C TYR A 230 -10.55 -3.37 35.12
N CYS A 231 -11.76 -3.49 34.56
CA CYS A 231 -12.94 -3.80 35.37
C CYS A 231 -12.96 -5.27 35.78
N GLY A 232 -12.83 -5.55 37.07
CA GLY A 232 -12.82 -6.90 37.63
C GLY A 232 -11.43 -7.37 38.09
N ASP A 233 -10.45 -6.46 38.22
CA ASP A 233 -9.13 -6.77 38.78
C ASP A 233 -9.07 -6.57 40.30
N THR A 234 -10.19 -6.17 40.91
CA THR A 234 -10.40 -5.87 42.34
C THR A 234 -9.73 -4.60 42.85
N ILE A 235 -9.15 -3.76 41.99
CA ILE A 235 -8.40 -2.56 42.36
C ILE A 235 -9.09 -1.31 41.82
N VAL A 236 -9.73 -0.52 42.68
CA VAL A 236 -10.35 0.75 42.25
C VAL A 236 -9.30 1.76 41.77
N GLN A 237 -9.30 2.11 40.48
CA GLN A 237 -8.42 3.14 39.92
C GLN A 237 -9.10 4.51 39.86
N ASP A 238 -8.59 5.47 40.64
CA ASP A 238 -9.17 6.81 40.81
C ASP A 238 -9.24 7.59 39.49
N GLY A 239 -10.41 8.18 39.22
CA GLY A 239 -10.70 8.91 37.99
C GLY A 239 -11.19 8.06 36.81
N PHE A 240 -11.10 6.73 36.90
CA PHE A 240 -11.49 5.82 35.82
C PHE A 240 -12.69 4.94 36.20
N GLU A 241 -12.77 4.48 37.45
CA GLU A 241 -13.88 3.68 37.95
C GLU A 241 -14.33 4.10 39.35
N THR A 242 -15.59 3.78 39.67
CA THR A 242 -16.19 4.07 40.99
C THR A 242 -16.16 2.88 41.93
N CYS A 243 -16.07 1.67 41.36
CA CYS A 243 -16.01 0.38 42.04
C CYS A 243 -15.37 -0.65 41.10
N ASP A 244 -14.88 -1.76 41.64
CA ASP A 244 -14.43 -2.94 40.88
C ASP A 244 -14.92 -4.21 41.56
N GLY A 245 -15.84 -4.94 40.92
CA GLY A 245 -16.36 -6.20 41.43
C GLY A 245 -16.94 -6.04 42.85
N THR A 246 -16.27 -6.62 43.86
CA THR A 246 -16.66 -6.48 45.28
C THR A 246 -16.01 -5.28 45.97
N ASN A 247 -15.01 -4.65 45.37
CA ASN A 247 -14.35 -3.46 45.88
C ASN A 247 -15.17 -2.22 45.53
N LEU A 248 -16.07 -1.82 46.44
CA LEU A 248 -16.96 -0.66 46.25
C LEU A 248 -16.30 0.68 46.63
N ASN A 249 -14.96 0.74 46.71
CA ASN A 249 -14.20 1.92 47.13
C ASN A 249 -14.66 2.51 48.49
N GLY A 250 -15.17 1.66 49.38
CA GLY A 250 -15.71 2.08 50.69
C GLY A 250 -17.09 2.73 50.65
N PHE A 251 -17.78 2.73 49.50
CA PHE A 251 -19.16 3.18 49.39
C PHE A 251 -20.16 2.06 49.72
N ASP A 252 -21.31 2.46 50.25
CA ASP A 252 -22.48 1.62 50.45
C ASP A 252 -23.75 2.41 50.08
N CYS A 253 -24.92 1.78 50.15
CA CYS A 253 -26.16 2.46 49.82
C CYS A 253 -26.40 3.70 50.70
N VAL A 254 -26.03 3.64 51.99
CA VAL A 254 -26.23 4.74 52.94
C VAL A 254 -25.33 5.93 52.58
N SER A 255 -24.07 5.69 52.22
CA SER A 255 -23.14 6.74 51.81
C SER A 255 -23.52 7.39 50.48
N LEU A 256 -24.32 6.72 49.65
CA LEU A 256 -24.92 7.25 48.43
C LEU A 256 -26.29 7.93 48.65
N GLY A 257 -26.79 8.00 49.89
CA GLY A 257 -28.03 8.71 50.25
C GLY A 257 -29.28 7.83 50.37
N TYR A 258 -29.12 6.51 50.37
CA TYR A 258 -30.22 5.57 50.60
C TYR A 258 -30.34 5.20 52.09
N VAL A 259 -31.35 5.74 52.76
CA VAL A 259 -31.53 5.72 54.21
C VAL A 259 -31.91 4.35 54.77
N ASP A 260 -32.62 3.51 54.01
CA ASP A 260 -32.91 2.12 54.43
C ASP A 260 -31.75 1.16 54.07
N GLY A 261 -30.68 1.68 53.47
CA GLY A 261 -29.50 0.93 53.08
C GLY A 261 -29.76 -0.01 51.90
N GLY A 262 -29.34 -1.26 52.02
CA GLY A 262 -29.45 -2.28 50.95
C GLY A 262 -28.10 -2.82 50.50
N THR A 263 -28.09 -3.46 49.33
CA THR A 263 -26.87 -4.04 48.75
C THR A 263 -26.45 -3.20 47.55
N LEU A 264 -25.36 -2.44 47.71
CA LEU A 264 -24.71 -1.74 46.62
C LEU A 264 -23.92 -2.75 45.78
N GLY A 265 -24.15 -2.78 44.47
CA GLY A 265 -23.39 -3.61 43.54
C GLY A 265 -22.38 -2.81 42.73
N CYS A 266 -21.54 -3.52 41.98
CA CYS A 266 -20.72 -2.97 40.92
C CYS A 266 -21.09 -3.64 39.61
N ARG A 267 -21.37 -2.86 38.56
CA ARG A 267 -21.69 -3.38 37.22
C ARG A 267 -20.42 -3.75 36.47
N ASN A 268 -20.58 -4.45 35.34
CA ASN A 268 -19.47 -4.81 34.46
C ASN A 268 -18.81 -3.62 33.75
N ASP A 269 -19.42 -2.42 33.83
CA ASP A 269 -18.82 -1.15 33.40
C ASP A 269 -18.21 -0.35 34.57
N CYS A 270 -18.01 -1.00 35.73
CA CYS A 270 -17.38 -0.46 36.93
C CYS A 270 -18.01 0.85 37.47
N ARG A 271 -19.32 0.96 37.22
CA ARG A 271 -20.23 1.92 37.84
C ARG A 271 -21.06 1.24 38.93
N PHE A 272 -21.38 2.01 39.98
CA PHE A 272 -22.26 1.55 41.05
C PHE A 272 -23.60 1.05 40.51
N ASP A 273 -23.95 -0.19 40.84
CA ASP A 273 -25.30 -0.70 40.69
C ASP A 273 -26.14 -0.38 41.92
N GLN A 274 -26.95 0.67 41.83
CA GLN A 274 -27.82 1.14 42.91
C GLN A 274 -29.18 0.40 42.93
N SER A 275 -29.39 -0.60 42.06
CA SER A 275 -30.66 -1.33 41.94
C SER A 275 -31.05 -2.10 43.21
N GLY A 276 -30.07 -2.44 44.05
CA GLY A 276 -30.26 -3.11 45.35
C GLY A 276 -30.33 -2.17 46.56
N CYS A 277 -30.28 -0.84 46.35
CA CYS A 277 -30.42 0.15 47.40
C CYS A 277 -31.90 0.50 47.63
N ALA A 278 -32.27 0.80 48.89
CA ALA A 278 -33.65 1.03 49.31
C ALA A 278 -33.77 2.28 50.19
N GLY A 279 -34.93 2.93 50.09
CA GLY A 279 -35.29 4.14 50.83
C GLY A 279 -34.43 5.32 50.42
N SER A 280 -34.93 6.22 49.58
CA SER A 280 -34.17 7.40 49.13
C SER A 280 -34.83 8.64 49.65
N CYS A 281 -34.08 9.46 50.39
CA CYS A 281 -34.59 10.73 50.90
C CYS A 281 -35.04 11.64 49.75
N GLY A 282 -36.22 12.23 49.85
CA GLY A 282 -36.80 13.08 48.82
C GLY A 282 -37.68 12.34 47.80
N ASP A 283 -38.04 11.07 48.05
CA ASP A 283 -38.90 10.28 47.17
C ASP A 283 -40.41 10.50 47.40
N GLY A 284 -40.77 11.37 48.34
CA GLY A 284 -42.14 11.74 48.70
C GLY A 284 -42.87 10.71 49.57
N ILE A 285 -42.20 9.64 50.01
CA ILE A 285 -42.76 8.63 50.91
C ILE A 285 -41.96 8.70 52.22
N LEU A 286 -42.62 8.81 53.37
CA LEU A 286 -41.90 8.77 54.65
C LEU A 286 -41.61 7.32 55.04
N GLN A 287 -40.34 6.90 55.01
CA GLN A 287 -39.89 5.55 55.38
C GLN A 287 -39.48 5.46 56.86
N TYR A 288 -39.90 4.41 57.58
CA TYR A 288 -39.56 4.19 59.00
C TYR A 288 -39.02 2.76 59.21
N PRO A 289 -37.89 2.57 59.93
CA PRO A 289 -37.20 3.53 60.79
C PRO A 289 -36.15 4.47 60.13
N GLY A 290 -36.00 4.47 58.80
CA GLY A 290 -34.92 5.17 58.09
C GLY A 290 -34.99 6.70 58.03
N GLU A 291 -36.17 7.31 57.95
CA GLU A 291 -36.35 8.76 57.81
C GLU A 291 -36.97 9.38 59.07
N GLU A 292 -36.41 10.49 59.53
CA GLU A 292 -37.04 11.32 60.57
C GLU A 292 -38.12 12.23 59.97
N CYS A 293 -37.96 12.59 58.70
CA CYS A 293 -38.85 13.44 57.90
C CYS A 293 -38.68 13.18 56.40
N GLU A 294 -39.63 13.61 55.57
CA GLU A 294 -39.56 13.49 54.09
C GLU A 294 -40.08 14.78 53.45
N GLY A 295 -39.19 15.61 52.89
CA GLY A 295 -39.56 16.93 52.39
C GLY A 295 -40.31 17.76 53.45
N ASP A 296 -41.58 18.11 53.19
CA ASP A 296 -42.45 18.83 54.13
C ASP A 296 -43.17 17.90 55.14
N ASN A 297 -43.06 16.58 54.99
CA ASN A 297 -43.66 15.61 55.88
C ASN A 297 -42.78 15.38 57.12
N LEU A 298 -43.01 16.20 58.15
CA LEU A 298 -42.26 16.21 59.42
C LEU A 298 -42.88 15.30 60.49
N ARG A 299 -43.63 14.26 60.13
CA ARG A 299 -44.35 13.37 61.07
C ARG A 299 -45.37 14.09 61.98
N GLY A 300 -45.84 15.25 61.55
CA GLY A 300 -46.69 16.13 62.36
C GLY A 300 -45.96 16.77 63.55
N LEU A 301 -44.63 16.71 63.57
CA LEU A 301 -43.79 17.42 64.52
C LEU A 301 -43.63 18.88 64.10
N ASP A 302 -43.37 19.72 65.09
CA ASP A 302 -43.10 21.14 64.96
C ASP A 302 -42.01 21.56 65.98
N CYS A 303 -41.62 22.84 65.97
CA CYS A 303 -40.64 23.35 66.92
C CYS A 303 -41.09 23.18 68.39
N GLU A 304 -42.40 23.23 68.67
CA GLU A 304 -42.95 23.05 70.02
C GLU A 304 -42.77 21.62 70.53
N SER A 305 -42.81 20.64 69.62
CA SER A 305 -42.54 19.22 69.90
C SER A 305 -41.14 18.98 70.49
N PHE A 306 -40.20 19.89 70.23
CA PHE A 306 -38.83 19.87 70.77
C PHE A 306 -38.57 20.95 71.83
N GLY A 307 -39.64 21.58 72.35
CA GLY A 307 -39.56 22.55 73.44
C GLY A 307 -39.06 23.94 73.04
N MET A 308 -39.12 24.30 71.75
CA MET A 308 -38.78 25.62 71.22
C MET A 308 -40.05 26.43 70.90
N GLN A 309 -40.02 27.76 70.99
CA GLN A 309 -41.17 28.65 70.73
C GLN A 309 -41.05 29.34 69.37
N ASN A 310 -41.98 29.08 68.45
CA ASN A 310 -41.99 29.62 67.08
C ASN A 310 -40.82 29.13 66.20
N GLY A 311 -40.85 29.53 64.93
CA GLY A 311 -39.89 29.13 63.90
C GLY A 311 -40.45 28.09 62.94
N VAL A 312 -39.58 27.48 62.13
CA VAL A 312 -39.95 26.47 61.13
C VAL A 312 -39.09 25.23 61.36
N LEU A 313 -39.73 24.08 61.60
CA LEU A 313 -39.04 22.80 61.57
C LEU A 313 -38.83 22.42 60.10
N ALA A 314 -37.63 21.95 59.72
CA ALA A 314 -37.31 21.60 58.34
C ALA A 314 -36.75 20.17 58.25
N CYS A 315 -36.76 19.61 57.05
CA CYS A 315 -36.14 18.33 56.76
C CYS A 315 -34.85 18.53 55.95
N SER A 316 -33.78 17.83 56.33
CA SER A 316 -32.51 17.85 55.60
C SER A 316 -32.58 16.98 54.33
N LEU A 317 -31.59 17.12 53.44
CA LEU A 317 -31.41 16.24 52.27
C LEU A 317 -31.01 14.80 52.65
N GLN A 318 -30.78 14.55 53.94
CA GLN A 318 -30.50 13.23 54.52
C GLN A 318 -31.68 12.74 55.39
N CYS A 319 -32.83 13.41 55.31
CA CYS A 319 -34.07 13.06 56.00
C CYS A 319 -33.95 13.10 57.54
N GLU A 320 -33.11 14.03 58.04
CA GLU A 320 -32.96 14.38 59.45
C GLU A 320 -33.73 15.67 59.77
N LEU A 321 -34.31 15.75 60.97
CA LEU A 321 -35.02 16.94 61.41
C LEU A 321 -34.05 18.08 61.76
N VAL A 322 -34.23 19.23 61.11
CA VAL A 322 -33.39 20.42 61.29
C VAL A 322 -34.11 21.43 62.19
N LEU A 323 -33.54 21.67 63.38
CA LEU A 323 -34.05 22.59 64.39
C LEU A 323 -33.46 24.01 64.29
N ASP A 324 -32.51 24.25 63.38
CA ASP A 324 -31.76 25.51 63.31
C ASP A 324 -32.65 26.75 63.02
N TYR A 325 -33.84 26.54 62.44
CA TYR A 325 -34.82 27.60 62.17
C TYR A 325 -35.93 27.68 63.22
N CYS A 326 -35.87 26.86 64.28
CA CYS A 326 -36.71 27.00 65.45
C CYS A 326 -36.13 28.05 66.40
N VAL A 327 -37.00 28.80 67.08
CA VAL A 327 -36.56 29.87 67.99
C VAL A 327 -36.54 29.35 69.43
N ALA A 328 -35.38 29.42 70.08
CA ALA A 328 -35.22 29.00 71.47
C ALA A 328 -36.06 29.86 72.43
N ASN A 329 -36.54 29.25 73.51
CA ASN A 329 -37.28 29.90 74.60
C ASN A 329 -36.44 30.92 75.39
#